data_AF-D7UYM6-F1
#
_entry.id   AF-D7UYM6-F1
#
_cell.length_a   1.000
_cell.length_b   1.000
_cell.length_c   1.000
_cell.angle_alpha   90.00
_cell.angle_beta   90.00
_cell.angle_gamma   90.00
#
_symmetry.space_group_name_H-M   'P 1'
#
loop_
_entity.id
_entity.type
_entity.pdbx_description
1 polymer ?
#
loop_
_entity_poly.entity_id
_entity_poly.type
_entity_poly.pdbx_seq_one_letter_code
_entity_poly.pdbx_strand_id
1 'polypeptide(L)'
;MIVSLLVSIIITFIFGTGIIFIRMKASKRPANVKGILIPPIMMSTGALMFVIPYFWVTTLDIIEAVVLGLIFSVILIATTKFTAKDNFIYIKRTKAFPIILMALLLIRIFIKYWISGSVDVSELPGMFWIMAFAMIVPWRIAMYYQFKAAERRLLTTGELTK
;
A
#
# COMPACT_ATOMS: atom_id res chain seq x y z
N MET A 1 30.64 3.82 8.25
CA MET A 1 29.53 2.90 8.61
C MET A 1 28.44 3.57 9.45
N ILE A 2 28.78 4.29 10.53
CA ILE A 2 27.77 4.97 11.39
C ILE A 2 27.11 6.16 10.68
N VAL A 3 27.89 6.98 9.97
CA VAL A 3 27.39 8.16 9.22
C VAL A 3 26.41 7.74 8.12
N SER A 4 26.67 6.67 7.38
CA SER A 4 25.78 6.17 6.31
C SER A 4 24.46 5.61 6.86
N LEU A 5 24.47 5.00 8.06
CA LEU A 5 23.25 4.56 8.75
C LEU A 5 22.38 5.75 9.17
N LEU A 6 22.97 6.77 9.79
CA LEU A 6 22.25 7.96 10.23
C LEU A 6 21.59 8.71 9.05
N VAL A 7 22.32 8.88 7.95
CA VAL A 7 21.79 9.50 6.73
C VAL A 7 20.61 8.72 6.16
N SER A 8 20.70 7.37 6.10
CA SER A 8 19.62 6.52 5.59
C SER A 8 18.35 6.61 6.44
N ILE A 9 18.49 6.67 7.77
CA ILE A 9 17.37 6.81 8.71
C ILE A 9 16.68 8.16 8.54
N ILE A 10 17.45 9.25 8.46
CA ILE A 10 16.93 10.62 8.28
C ILE A 10 16.16 10.74 6.96
N ILE A 11 16.75 10.28 5.86
CA ILE A 11 16.07 10.29 4.54
C ILE A 11 14.77 9.49 4.62
N THR A 12 14.82 8.28 5.18
CA THR A 12 13.62 7.42 5.31
C THR A 12 12.52 8.10 6.14
N PHE A 13 12.87 8.79 7.22
CA PHE A 13 11.92 9.49 8.07
C PHE A 13 11.27 10.70 7.37
N ILE A 14 12.07 11.49 6.64
CA ILE A 14 11.57 12.63 5.86
C ILE A 14 10.61 12.16 4.75
N PHE A 15 10.99 11.13 4.00
CA PHE A 15 10.12 10.56 2.97
C PHE A 15 8.84 9.94 3.56
N GLY A 16 8.96 9.20 4.67
CA GLY A 16 7.82 8.59 5.36
C GLY A 16 6.79 9.62 5.84
N THR A 17 7.27 10.69 6.49
CA THR A 17 6.40 11.79 6.96
C THR A 17 5.77 12.56 5.80
N GLY A 18 6.53 12.85 4.74
CA GLY A 18 6.03 13.50 3.52
C GLY A 18 4.90 12.72 2.84
N ILE A 19 5.05 11.40 2.70
CA ILE A 19 4.02 10.53 2.10
C ILE A 19 2.73 10.54 2.93
N ILE A 20 2.83 10.55 4.25
CA ILE A 20 1.66 10.65 5.14
C ILE A 20 0.93 11.97 4.90
N PHE A 21 1.66 13.10 4.83
CA PHE A 21 1.09 14.42 4.54
C PHE A 21 0.39 14.48 3.18
N ILE A 22 1.00 13.92 2.12
CA ILE A 22 0.41 13.87 0.77
C ILE A 22 -0.91 13.07 0.80
N ARG A 23 -0.95 11.92 1.48
CA ARG A 23 -2.18 11.12 1.62
C ARG A 23 -3.25 11.82 2.45
N MET A 24 -2.85 12.56 3.49
CA MET A 24 -3.79 13.36 4.28
C MET A 24 -4.51 14.40 3.41
N LYS A 25 -3.81 15.01 2.45
CA LYS A 25 -4.40 15.96 1.49
C LYS A 25 -5.25 15.26 0.42
N ALA A 26 -4.81 14.11 -0.08
CA ALA A 26 -5.54 13.32 -1.08
C ALA A 26 -6.89 12.78 -0.57
N SER A 27 -7.00 12.49 0.74
CA SER A 27 -8.23 11.97 1.36
C SER A 27 -9.37 13.00 1.45
N LYS A 28 -9.12 14.29 1.12
CA LYS A 28 -10.16 15.34 1.07
C LYS A 28 -10.84 15.45 -0.29
N ARG A 29 -10.36 14.74 -1.32
CA ARG A 29 -10.93 14.76 -2.67
C ARG A 29 -12.02 13.69 -2.80
N PRO A 30 -13.05 13.93 -3.62
CA PRO A 30 -14.04 12.90 -3.93
C PRO A 30 -13.35 11.68 -4.55
N ALA A 31 -13.77 10.49 -4.13
CA ALA A 31 -13.22 9.25 -4.66
C ALA A 31 -13.64 9.08 -6.12
N ASN A 32 -12.69 8.69 -6.97
CA ASN A 32 -12.98 8.35 -8.36
C ASN A 32 -12.44 6.96 -8.69
N VAL A 33 -13.08 6.30 -9.66
CA VAL A 33 -12.66 4.96 -10.12
C VAL A 33 -11.20 4.97 -10.60
N LYS A 34 -10.81 6.00 -11.37
CA LYS A 34 -9.43 6.14 -11.87
C LYS A 34 -8.41 6.18 -10.73
N GLY A 35 -8.63 6.98 -9.69
CA GLY A 35 -7.71 7.08 -8.55
C GLY A 35 -7.66 5.84 -7.67
N ILE A 36 -8.69 4.99 -7.71
CA ILE A 36 -8.68 3.67 -7.03
C ILE A 36 -7.84 2.66 -7.81
N LEU A 37 -7.92 2.64 -9.15
CA LEU A 37 -7.27 1.63 -10.00
C LEU A 37 -5.88 2.01 -10.52
N ILE A 38 -5.52 3.29 -10.57
CA ILE A 38 -4.19 3.74 -11.01
C ILE A 38 -3.05 3.12 -10.16
N PRO A 39 -3.12 3.04 -8.82
CA PRO A 39 -1.97 2.60 -8.03
C PRO A 39 -1.47 1.18 -8.32
N PRO A 40 -2.33 0.14 -8.44
CA PRO A 40 -1.89 -1.19 -8.86
C PRO A 40 -1.25 -1.20 -10.25
N ILE A 41 -1.82 -0.47 -11.20
CA ILE A 41 -1.28 -0.37 -12.57
C ILE A 41 0.12 0.26 -12.56
N MET A 42 0.30 1.34 -11.80
CA MET A 42 1.60 1.98 -11.62
C MET A 42 2.59 1.11 -10.85
N MET A 43 2.14 0.22 -9.96
CA MET A 43 3.03 -0.73 -9.29
C MET A 43 3.44 -1.90 -10.19
N SER A 44 2.59 -2.31 -11.15
CA SER A 44 2.91 -3.35 -12.12
C SER A 44 4.14 -3.01 -12.96
N THR A 45 4.39 -1.74 -13.28
CA THR A 45 5.62 -1.34 -14.00
C THR A 45 6.88 -1.60 -13.18
N GLY A 46 6.78 -1.61 -11.85
CA GLY A 46 7.87 -1.99 -10.95
C GLY A 46 8.29 -3.46 -11.07
N ALA A 47 7.45 -4.34 -11.65
CA ALA A 47 7.80 -5.74 -11.88
C ALA A 47 9.01 -5.90 -12.84
N LEU A 48 9.32 -4.88 -13.64
CA LEU A 48 10.49 -4.87 -14.52
C LEU A 48 11.81 -5.08 -13.77
N MET A 49 11.86 -4.81 -12.46
CA MET A 49 13.07 -5.07 -11.67
C MET A 49 13.47 -6.56 -11.67
N PHE A 50 12.52 -7.50 -11.81
CA PHE A 50 12.83 -8.94 -11.85
C PHE A 50 13.51 -9.40 -13.15
N VAL A 51 13.64 -8.53 -14.14
CA VAL A 51 14.50 -8.80 -15.31
C VAL A 51 15.97 -8.89 -14.90
N ILE A 52 16.36 -8.21 -13.81
CA ILE A 52 17.72 -8.20 -13.30
C ILE A 52 17.85 -9.33 -12.25
N PRO A 53 18.79 -10.28 -12.40
CA PRO A 53 18.98 -11.39 -11.47
C PRO A 53 19.22 -10.99 -10.02
N TYR A 54 19.75 -9.78 -9.82
CA TYR A 54 19.95 -9.18 -8.50
C TYR A 54 18.66 -9.13 -7.67
N PHE A 55 17.47 -9.00 -8.29
CA PHE A 55 16.20 -8.92 -7.55
C PHE A 55 15.42 -10.22 -7.55
N TRP A 56 16.02 -11.33 -7.97
CA TRP A 56 15.37 -12.63 -7.85
C TRP A 56 15.21 -13.01 -6.39
N VAL A 57 14.12 -13.70 -6.11
CA VAL A 57 13.68 -14.04 -4.77
C VAL A 57 13.45 -15.54 -4.76
N THR A 58 13.87 -16.22 -3.70
CA THR A 58 13.59 -17.65 -3.56
C THR A 58 12.09 -17.94 -3.54
N THR A 59 11.68 -19.12 -3.97
CA THR A 59 10.24 -19.49 -3.99
C THR A 59 9.61 -19.43 -2.59
N LEU A 60 10.38 -19.75 -1.54
CA LEU A 60 9.91 -19.66 -0.15
C LEU A 60 9.61 -18.21 0.24
N ASP A 61 10.56 -17.31 -0.03
CA ASP A 61 10.43 -15.88 0.26
C ASP A 61 9.29 -15.21 -0.54
N ILE A 62 9.02 -15.68 -1.77
CA ILE A 62 7.85 -15.25 -2.55
C ILE A 62 6.55 -15.62 -1.82
N ILE A 63 6.45 -16.87 -1.33
CA ILE A 63 5.24 -17.34 -0.62
C ILE A 63 5.04 -16.53 0.66
N GLU A 64 6.10 -16.34 1.46
CA GLU A 64 6.04 -15.54 2.68
C GLU A 64 5.59 -14.10 2.40
N ALA A 65 6.20 -13.45 1.41
CA ALA A 65 5.84 -12.09 1.00
C ALA A 65 4.38 -11.99 0.53
N VAL A 66 3.90 -12.94 -0.25
CA VAL A 66 2.50 -12.98 -0.72
C VAL A 66 1.54 -13.17 0.46
N VAL A 67 1.81 -14.12 1.35
CA VAL A 67 0.95 -14.40 2.53
C VAL A 67 0.86 -13.17 3.42
N LEU A 68 1.99 -12.55 3.76
CA LEU A 68 2.02 -11.32 4.56
C LEU A 68 1.29 -10.17 3.86
N GLY A 69 1.50 -10.02 2.55
CA GLY A 69 0.82 -9.01 1.74
C GLY A 69 -0.70 -9.17 1.77
N LEU A 70 -1.19 -10.39 1.63
CA LEU A 70 -2.63 -10.70 1.70
C LEU A 70 -3.21 -10.43 3.08
N ILE A 71 -2.51 -10.78 4.17
CA ILE A 71 -2.92 -10.47 5.55
C ILE A 71 -3.10 -8.96 5.72
N PHE A 72 -2.12 -8.15 5.28
CA PHE A 72 -2.25 -6.70 5.32
C PHE A 72 -3.38 -6.17 4.43
N SER A 73 -3.63 -6.83 3.29
CA SER A 73 -4.74 -6.48 2.41
C SER A 73 -6.09 -6.61 3.13
N VAL A 74 -6.31 -7.70 3.86
CA VAL A 74 -7.54 -7.91 4.64
C VAL A 74 -7.76 -6.80 5.67
N ILE A 75 -6.70 -6.41 6.39
CA ILE A 75 -6.75 -5.32 7.37
C ILE A 75 -7.12 -3.99 6.68
N LEU A 76 -6.54 -3.71 5.51
CA LEU A 76 -6.87 -2.51 4.74
C LEU A 76 -8.31 -2.50 4.25
N ILE A 77 -8.81 -3.64 3.77
CA ILE A 77 -10.19 -3.78 3.31
C ILE A 77 -11.16 -3.54 4.46
N ALA A 78 -10.94 -4.21 5.60
CA ALA A 78 -11.80 -4.12 6.78
C ALA A 78 -11.85 -2.71 7.37
N THR A 79 -10.73 -1.99 7.30
CA THR A 79 -10.66 -0.63 7.85
C THR A 79 -11.24 0.42 6.90
N THR A 80 -11.14 0.20 5.58
CA THR A 80 -11.58 1.18 4.57
C THR A 80 -13.11 1.27 4.54
N LYS A 81 -13.64 2.48 4.76
CA LYS A 81 -15.09 2.76 4.69
C LYS A 81 -15.36 3.93 3.76
N PHE A 82 -16.49 3.87 3.05
CA PHE A 82 -16.96 4.95 2.19
C PHE A 82 -18.12 5.67 2.85
N THR A 83 -18.16 6.99 2.71
CA THR A 83 -19.30 7.81 3.14
C THR A 83 -19.81 8.59 1.93
N ALA A 84 -21.11 8.61 1.74
CA ALA A 84 -21.75 9.52 0.80
C ALA A 84 -21.98 10.87 1.50
N LYS A 85 -21.66 11.97 0.82
CA LYS A 85 -21.98 13.32 1.27
C LYS A 85 -22.14 14.23 0.05
N ASP A 86 -23.19 15.04 0.02
CA ASP A 86 -23.40 16.09 -0.99
C ASP A 86 -23.32 15.55 -2.45
N ASN A 87 -23.96 14.41 -2.75
CA ASN A 87 -23.86 13.69 -4.04
C ASN A 87 -22.48 13.13 -4.43
N PHE A 88 -21.47 13.26 -3.57
CA PHE A 88 -20.14 12.72 -3.80
C PHE A 88 -19.80 11.58 -2.82
N ILE A 89 -19.04 10.60 -3.31
CA ILE A 89 -18.54 9.50 -2.48
C ILE A 89 -17.15 9.87 -1.97
N TYR A 90 -16.99 9.91 -0.66
CA TYR A 90 -15.72 10.17 0.02
C TYR A 90 -15.22 8.91 0.73
N ILE A 91 -13.89 8.78 0.81
CA ILE A 91 -13.25 7.74 1.61
C ILE A 91 -13.16 8.25 3.05
N LYS A 92 -13.77 7.53 4.00
CA LYS A 92 -13.59 7.79 5.43
C LYS A 92 -12.14 7.47 5.79
N ARG A 93 -11.43 8.45 6.35
CA ARG A 93 -10.01 8.34 6.68
C ARG A 93 -9.72 7.10 7.52
N THR A 94 -8.84 6.25 7.02
CA THR A 94 -8.32 5.09 7.75
C THR A 94 -6.95 5.40 8.34
N LYS A 95 -6.85 5.30 9.67
CA LYS A 95 -5.57 5.39 10.40
C LYS A 95 -4.66 4.16 10.17
N ALA A 96 -5.19 3.10 9.57
CA ALA A 96 -4.48 1.84 9.33
C ALA A 96 -3.40 1.93 8.25
N PHE A 97 -3.56 2.79 7.23
CA PHE A 97 -2.59 2.87 6.15
C PHE A 97 -1.19 3.37 6.60
N PRO A 98 -1.07 4.44 7.41
CA PRO A 98 0.21 4.83 8.00
C PRO A 98 0.82 3.74 8.91
N ILE A 99 -0.01 3.00 9.65
CA ILE A 99 0.44 1.92 10.53
C ILE A 99 1.04 0.77 9.70
N ILE A 100 0.42 0.43 8.57
CA ILE A 100 0.93 -0.62 7.67
C ILE A 100 2.21 -0.17 6.96
N LEU A 101 2.30 1.09 6.53
CA LEU A 101 3.56 1.65 6.04
C LEU A 101 4.66 1.59 7.12
N MET A 102 4.31 1.87 8.37
CA MET A 102 5.25 1.78 9.50
C MET A 102 5.66 0.33 9.78
N ALA A 103 4.73 -0.62 9.72
CA ALA A 103 5.02 -2.05 9.86
C ALA A 103 5.98 -2.54 8.76
N LEU A 104 5.75 -2.13 7.50
CA LEU A 104 6.66 -2.34 6.38
C LEU A 104 8.07 -1.77 6.64
N LEU A 105 8.14 -0.59 7.25
CA LEU A 105 9.40 0.06 7.61
C LEU A 105 10.14 -0.67 8.75
N LEU A 106 9.39 -1.19 9.72
CA LEU A 106 9.93 -1.94 10.85
C LEU A 106 10.43 -3.33 10.43
N ILE A 107 9.70 -4.01 9.55
CA ILE A 107 10.15 -5.26 8.92
C ILE A 107 11.50 -5.02 8.22
N ARG A 108 11.66 -3.90 7.50
CA ARG A 108 12.93 -3.51 6.86
C ARG A 108 14.11 -3.39 7.85
N ILE A 109 13.85 -2.92 9.07
CA ILE A 109 14.87 -2.77 10.12
C ILE A 109 15.15 -4.12 10.79
N PHE A 110 14.10 -4.89 11.08
CA PHE A 110 14.22 -6.22 11.72
C PHE A 110 14.98 -7.20 10.85
N ILE A 111 14.64 -7.26 9.56
CA ILE A 111 15.35 -8.01 8.52
C ILE A 111 16.82 -7.61 8.58
N LYS A 112 17.17 -6.35 8.33
CA LYS A 112 18.57 -5.89 8.33
C LYS A 112 19.33 -6.17 9.64
N TYR A 113 18.66 -6.10 10.78
CA TYR A 113 19.26 -6.29 12.10
C TYR A 113 19.57 -7.76 12.41
N TRP A 114 18.68 -8.69 12.05
CA TRP A 114 18.90 -10.14 12.26
C TRP A 114 19.75 -10.78 11.16
N ILE A 115 19.74 -10.21 9.94
CA ILE A 115 20.33 -10.81 8.72
C ILE A 115 21.79 -10.46 8.48
N SER A 116 22.39 -9.55 9.24
CA SER A 116 23.82 -9.21 9.14
C SER A 116 24.80 -10.38 9.40
N GLY A 117 24.34 -11.64 9.34
CA GLY A 117 25.14 -12.85 9.17
C GLY A 117 24.78 -13.82 8.01
N SER A 118 23.68 -13.71 7.23
CA SER A 118 23.36 -14.76 6.21
C SER A 118 22.25 -14.59 5.15
N VAL A 119 21.50 -13.48 5.02
CA VAL A 119 20.53 -13.32 3.91
C VAL A 119 21.03 -12.31 2.87
N ASP A 120 20.95 -12.71 1.60
CA ASP A 120 21.39 -11.91 0.47
C ASP A 120 20.58 -10.62 0.35
N VAL A 121 21.26 -9.48 0.56
CA VAL A 121 20.70 -8.12 0.49
C VAL A 121 20.01 -7.84 -0.86
N SER A 122 20.34 -8.62 -1.87
CA SER A 122 19.83 -8.54 -3.23
C SER A 122 18.34 -8.92 -3.34
N GLU A 123 17.84 -9.87 -2.53
CA GLU A 123 16.45 -10.36 -2.63
C GLU A 123 15.43 -9.41 -1.96
N LEU A 124 15.88 -8.59 -1.01
CA LEU A 124 15.02 -7.74 -0.18
C LEU A 124 14.12 -6.78 -0.97
N PRO A 125 14.60 -6.06 -2.01
CA PRO A 125 13.74 -5.20 -2.81
C PRO A 125 12.68 -6.00 -3.58
N GLY A 126 13.04 -7.22 -4.02
CA GLY A 126 12.15 -8.20 -4.63
C GLY A 126 10.98 -8.57 -3.72
N MET A 127 11.30 -9.05 -2.52
CA MET A 127 10.31 -9.43 -1.50
C MET A 127 9.39 -8.26 -1.13
N PHE A 128 9.98 -7.07 -0.94
CA PHE A 128 9.22 -5.86 -0.59
C PHE A 128 8.18 -5.51 -1.66
N TRP A 129 8.56 -5.58 -2.94
CA TRP A 129 7.64 -5.32 -4.04
C TRP A 129 6.55 -6.39 -4.11
N ILE A 130 6.89 -7.68 -3.99
CA ILE A 130 5.92 -8.78 -4.06
C ILE A 130 4.87 -8.63 -2.96
N MET A 131 5.31 -8.38 -1.72
CA MET A 131 4.42 -8.14 -0.59
C MET A 131 3.53 -6.91 -0.82
N ALA A 132 4.11 -5.80 -1.29
CA ALA A 132 3.37 -4.58 -1.56
C ALA A 132 2.34 -4.76 -2.68
N PHE A 133 2.69 -5.50 -3.73
CA PHE A 133 1.82 -5.81 -4.86
C PHE A 133 0.68 -6.75 -4.44
N ALA A 134 1.00 -7.84 -3.73
CA ALA A 134 0.03 -8.77 -3.14
C ALA A 134 -0.93 -8.07 -2.16
N MET A 135 -0.47 -7.04 -1.45
CA MET A 135 -1.31 -6.22 -0.58
C MET A 135 -2.22 -5.26 -1.35
N ILE A 136 -1.68 -4.51 -2.31
CA ILE A 136 -2.39 -3.39 -2.95
C ILE A 136 -3.48 -3.87 -3.91
N VAL A 137 -3.25 -4.97 -4.63
CA VAL A 137 -4.16 -5.44 -5.68
C VAL A 137 -5.53 -5.83 -5.09
N PRO A 138 -5.64 -6.75 -4.12
CA PRO A 138 -6.95 -7.15 -3.58
C PRO A 138 -7.65 -5.99 -2.87
N TRP A 139 -6.88 -5.14 -2.17
CA TRP A 139 -7.44 -3.98 -1.48
C TRP A 139 -8.09 -2.98 -2.44
N ARG A 140 -7.43 -2.65 -3.54
CA ARG A 140 -7.98 -1.70 -4.52
C ARG A 140 -9.16 -2.28 -5.30
N ILE A 141 -9.14 -3.59 -5.58
CA ILE A 141 -10.28 -4.30 -6.16
C ILE A 141 -11.48 -4.23 -5.20
N ALA A 142 -11.29 -4.55 -3.92
CA ALA A 142 -12.35 -4.45 -2.92
C ALA A 142 -12.88 -3.01 -2.78
N MET A 143 -12.00 -2.01 -2.79
CA MET A 143 -12.40 -0.60 -2.79
C MET A 143 -13.26 -0.23 -4.01
N TYR A 144 -12.95 -0.76 -5.19
CA TYR A 144 -13.76 -0.53 -6.39
C TYR A 144 -15.18 -1.08 -6.23
N TYR A 145 -15.32 -2.30 -5.72
CA TYR A 145 -16.65 -2.88 -5.45
C TYR A 145 -17.42 -2.11 -4.37
N GLN A 146 -16.75 -1.71 -3.29
CA GLN A 146 -17.37 -0.89 -2.24
C GLN A 146 -17.81 0.49 -2.77
N PHE A 147 -17.00 1.11 -3.64
CA PHE A 147 -17.35 2.36 -4.32
C PHE A 147 -18.58 2.19 -5.21
N LYS A 148 -18.62 1.15 -6.05
CA LYS A 148 -19.78 0.85 -6.90
C LYS A 148 -21.04 0.54 -6.10
N ALA A 149 -20.92 -0.15 -4.96
CA ALA A 149 -22.04 -0.38 -4.07
C ALA A 149 -22.56 0.93 -3.44
N ALA A 150 -21.66 1.84 -3.04
CA ALA A 150 -22.03 3.16 -2.52
C ALA A 150 -22.68 4.04 -3.60
N GLU A 151 -22.19 4.00 -4.84
CA GLU A 151 -22.76 4.70 -6.00
C GLU A 151 -24.18 4.25 -6.30
N ARG A 152 -24.44 2.93 -6.29
CA ARG A 152 -25.80 2.39 -6.47
C ARG A 152 -26.75 2.81 -5.36
N ARG A 153 -26.28 2.86 -4.11
CA ARG A 153 -27.09 3.32 -2.96
C ARG A 153 -27.47 4.79 -3.11
N LEU A 154 -26.53 5.65 -3.52
CA LEU A 154 -26.82 7.06 -3.80
C LEU A 154 -27.89 7.24 -4.90
N LEU A 155 -27.79 6.46 -5.97
CA LEU A 155 -28.78 6.47 -7.07
C LEU A 155 -30.18 6.02 -6.60
N THR A 156 -30.26 5.07 -5.67
CA THR A 156 -31.53 4.49 -5.19
C THR A 156 -32.25 5.41 -4.19
N THR A 157 -31.53 6.20 -3.41
CA THR A 157 -32.11 7.11 -2.39
C THR A 157 -32.64 8.43 -2.97
N GLY A 158 -32.45 8.71 -4.27
CA GLY A 158 -33.04 9.88 -4.94
C GLY A 158 -32.36 11.22 -4.65
N GLU A 159 -31.18 11.23 -4.01
CA GLU A 159 -30.43 12.46 -3.69
C GLU A 159 -29.79 13.12 -4.93
N LEU A 160 -29.78 12.44 -6.09
CA LEU A 160 -29.32 13.00 -7.38
C LEU A 160 -30.36 13.86 -8.10
N THR A 161 -31.59 13.93 -7.59
CA THR A 161 -32.72 14.62 -8.23
C THR A 161 -33.15 15.93 -7.54
N LYS A 162 -32.40 16.42 -6.55
CA LYS A 162 -32.66 17.73 -5.91
C LYS A 162 -31.49 18.69 -6.11
#